data_AF-Q5DC82-F1
#
_entry.id   AF-Q5DC82-F1
#
_cell.length_a   1.000
_cell.length_b   1.000
_cell.length_c   1.000
_cell.angle_alpha   90.00
_cell.angle_beta   90.00
_cell.angle_gamma   90.00
#
_symmetry.space_group_name_H-M   'P 1'
#
loop_
_entity.id
_entity.type
_entity.pdbx_description
1 polymer ?
#
loop_
_entity_poly.entity_id
_entity_poly.type
_entity_poly.pdbx_seq_one_letter_code
_entity_poly.pdbx_strand_id
1 'polypeptide(L)'
;MKKYSHVVDSQNSKEFQYSLSVNSSKSDSSTPTFHECFSSVEQLSGPVSKLNEIIQELINYKNDAEFAALTASDLAKRLHSNISTDEILQTMSYIHKLARYQAARYGLVSCPELVQVIIQILQTTKDTELQSEAALTLQLLTKSLTGAKLTCEEIGISKVVDM
;
A
#
# COMPACT_ATOMS: atom_id res chain seq x y z
N MET A 1 34.23 36.47 19.79
CA MET A 1 34.02 36.06 21.20
C MET A 1 33.01 34.90 21.22
N LYS A 2 33.39 33.79 21.88
CA LYS A 2 32.59 32.63 22.40
C LYS A 2 31.60 31.96 21.41
N LYS A 3 31.95 30.84 20.75
CA LYS A 3 31.96 29.41 21.18
C LYS A 3 30.71 28.98 21.97
N TYR A 4 29.97 27.98 21.47
CA TYR A 4 29.70 26.68 22.14
C TYR A 4 29.12 25.65 21.15
N SER A 5 29.85 24.55 21.00
CA SER A 5 29.41 23.26 20.43
C SER A 5 28.81 22.38 21.54
N HIS A 6 27.88 21.49 21.22
CA HIS A 6 27.77 20.12 21.79
C HIS A 6 26.63 19.40 21.02
N VAL A 7 26.88 18.49 20.08
CA VAL A 7 27.20 17.06 20.28
C VAL A 7 26.26 16.42 21.30
N VAL A 8 25.20 15.79 20.82
CA VAL A 8 24.36 14.89 21.64
C VAL A 8 25.01 13.52 21.56
N ASP A 9 25.86 13.24 22.54
CA ASP A 9 26.33 11.89 22.83
C ASP A 9 25.73 11.41 24.15
N SER A 10 25.11 10.24 24.03
CA SER A 10 24.82 9.21 25.02
C SER A 10 25.33 9.43 26.45
N GLN A 11 24.39 9.57 27.39
CA GLN A 11 24.42 8.97 28.75
C GLN A 11 23.28 9.58 29.59
N ASN A 12 22.15 8.87 29.74
CA ASN A 12 21.44 8.85 31.03
C ASN A 12 20.49 7.65 31.16
N SER A 13 21.05 6.44 31.15
CA SER A 13 20.43 5.34 31.92
C SER A 13 20.80 5.57 33.37
N LYS A 14 19.85 6.04 34.19
CA LYS A 14 19.72 5.85 35.65
C LYS A 14 18.74 6.88 36.23
N GLU A 15 17.47 6.53 36.27
CA GLU A 15 16.60 7.00 37.33
C GLU A 15 15.87 5.78 37.92
N PHE A 16 15.47 5.92 39.18
CA PHE A 16 15.02 4.88 40.13
C PHE A 16 16.10 4.27 41.04
N GLN A 17 16.78 5.13 41.79
CA GLN A 17 17.13 4.81 43.18
C GLN A 17 16.03 5.36 44.10
N TYR A 18 15.21 4.48 44.69
CA TYR A 18 14.44 4.81 45.89
C TYR A 18 15.02 4.04 47.07
N SER A 19 15.68 4.79 47.94
CA SER A 19 16.15 4.37 49.26
C SER A 19 14.97 4.24 50.22
N LEU A 20 14.75 3.09 50.84
CA LEU A 20 13.93 2.98 52.05
C LEU A 20 14.58 2.00 53.03
N SER A 21 15.12 2.57 54.10
CA SER A 21 15.47 1.88 55.34
C SER A 21 14.23 1.85 56.22
N VAL A 22 13.69 0.67 56.56
CA VAL A 22 12.83 0.48 57.74
C VAL A 22 13.01 -0.94 58.30
N ASN A 23 13.34 -0.98 59.59
CA ASN A 23 13.46 -2.17 60.43
C ASN A 23 12.11 -2.90 60.66
N SER A 24 12.23 -4.21 60.88
CA SER A 24 11.42 -5.09 61.75
C SER A 24 9.92 -4.79 61.94
N SER A 25 9.07 -5.73 61.51
CA SER A 25 8.28 -6.64 62.37
C SER A 25 7.11 -7.25 61.58
N LYS A 26 6.80 -8.52 61.86
CA LYS A 26 5.65 -9.28 61.32
C LYS A 26 4.35 -8.46 61.34
N SER A 27 3.63 -8.42 60.23
CA SER A 27 2.19 -8.13 60.17
C SER A 27 1.64 -8.59 58.82
N ASP A 28 0.60 -9.43 58.85
CA ASP A 28 -0.13 -9.92 57.69
C ASP A 28 -0.76 -8.76 56.90
N SER A 29 -0.42 -8.63 55.62
CA SER A 29 -1.24 -7.92 54.64
C SER A 29 -0.78 -8.29 53.24
N SER A 30 -1.72 -8.67 52.40
CA SER A 30 -1.62 -8.90 50.96
C SER A 30 -1.03 -7.67 50.24
N THR A 31 0.29 -7.59 50.16
CA THR A 31 0.98 -6.75 49.19
C THR A 31 0.98 -7.50 47.86
N PRO A 32 0.42 -6.94 46.77
CA PRO A 32 0.67 -7.49 45.45
C PRO A 32 2.18 -7.38 45.21
N THR A 33 2.83 -8.54 45.16
CA THR A 33 4.23 -8.67 44.79
C THR A 33 4.45 -7.88 43.50
N PHE A 34 5.45 -7.00 43.48
CA PHE A 34 5.86 -6.19 42.31
C PHE A 34 6.01 -6.99 40.99
N HIS A 35 6.04 -8.32 41.08
CA HIS A 35 6.01 -9.27 39.98
C HIS A 35 4.72 -9.26 39.12
N GLU A 36 3.58 -8.79 39.65
CA GLU A 36 2.33 -8.70 38.87
C GLU A 36 2.28 -7.47 37.95
N CYS A 37 3.03 -6.41 38.26
CA CYS A 37 3.00 -5.17 37.47
C CYS A 37 3.79 -5.29 36.15
N PHE A 38 4.90 -6.04 36.14
CA PHE A 38 5.66 -6.33 34.91
C PHE A 38 4.88 -7.20 33.92
N SER A 39 3.90 -7.97 34.40
CA SER A 39 3.08 -8.87 33.59
C SER A 39 2.20 -8.15 32.58
N SER A 40 1.68 -6.95 32.90
CA SER A 40 0.72 -6.28 32.02
C SER A 40 1.40 -5.62 30.82
N VAL A 41 2.57 -5.01 31.02
CA VAL A 41 3.33 -4.36 29.94
C VAL A 41 3.92 -5.39 28.97
N GLU A 42 4.47 -6.50 29.48
CA GLU A 42 4.98 -7.59 28.65
C GLU A 42 3.87 -8.25 27.83
N GLN A 43 2.67 -8.46 28.41
CA GLN A 43 1.51 -8.98 27.67
C GLN A 43 1.05 -8.06 26.53
N LEU A 44 1.23 -6.74 26.66
CA LEU A 44 0.86 -5.77 25.62
C LEU A 44 1.89 -5.67 24.48
N SER A 45 3.12 -6.14 24.68
CA SER A 45 4.20 -6.02 23.69
C SER A 45 3.86 -6.69 22.33
N GLY A 46 3.32 -7.90 22.35
CA GLY A 46 2.89 -8.63 21.16
C GLY A 46 1.76 -7.93 20.40
N PRO A 47 0.62 -7.61 21.04
CA PRO A 47 -0.46 -6.85 20.43
C PRO A 47 -0.03 -5.50 19.86
N VAL A 48 0.82 -4.74 20.57
CA VAL A 48 1.34 -3.45 20.09
C VAL A 48 2.25 -3.62 18.88
N SER A 49 3.13 -4.64 18.89
CA SER A 49 3.95 -4.97 17.72
C SER A 49 3.10 -5.32 16.50
N LYS A 50 2.06 -6.14 16.68
CA LYS A 50 1.14 -6.50 15.59
C LYS A 50 0.37 -5.29 15.07
N LEU A 51 -0.06 -4.40 15.96
CA LEU A 51 -0.71 -3.14 15.56
C LEU A 51 0.23 -2.26 14.72
N ASN A 52 1.50 -2.15 15.12
CA ASN A 52 2.50 -1.40 14.35
C ASN A 52 2.72 -2.00 12.95
N GLU A 53 2.78 -3.33 12.82
CA GLU A 53 2.85 -3.99 11.51
C GLU A 53 1.65 -3.65 10.62
N ILE A 54 0.44 -3.74 11.16
CA ILE A 54 -0.79 -3.44 10.42
C ILE A 54 -0.81 -1.97 9.98
N ILE A 55 -0.41 -1.04 10.86
CA ILE A 55 -0.32 0.38 10.51
C ILE A 55 0.68 0.57 9.36
N GLN A 56 1.83 -0.10 9.39
CA GLN A 56 2.82 -0.02 8.33
C GLN A 56 2.29 -0.59 7.01
N GLU A 57 1.58 -1.71 7.03
CA GLU A 57 0.92 -2.30 5.85
C GLU A 57 -0.13 -1.34 5.25
N LEU A 58 -0.91 -0.66 6.08
CA LEU A 58 -1.89 0.35 5.63
C LEU A 58 -1.22 1.56 4.99
N ILE A 59 -0.11 2.04 5.56
CA ILE A 59 0.68 3.13 4.98
C ILE A 59 1.23 2.71 3.60
N ASN A 60 1.80 1.51 3.51
CA ASN A 60 2.32 0.98 2.25
C ASN A 60 1.20 0.84 1.21
N TYR A 61 0.05 0.30 1.59
CA TYR A 61 -1.11 0.17 0.72
C TYR A 61 -1.57 1.53 0.17
N LYS A 62 -1.61 2.57 1.00
CA LYS A 62 -1.95 3.93 0.55
C LYS A 62 -0.91 4.47 -0.43
N ASN A 63 0.37 4.33 -0.11
CA ASN A 63 1.47 4.83 -0.94
C ASN A 63 1.52 4.12 -2.30
N ASP A 64 1.25 2.80 -2.36
CA ASP A 64 1.18 2.04 -3.60
C ASP A 64 0.04 2.53 -4.51
N ALA A 65 -1.12 2.87 -3.92
CA ALA A 65 -2.24 3.44 -4.67
C ALA A 65 -1.91 4.84 -5.21
N GLU A 66 -1.30 5.71 -4.38
CA GLU A 66 -0.87 7.05 -4.80
C GLU A 66 0.19 6.99 -5.91
N PHE A 67 1.18 6.11 -5.77
CA PHE A 67 2.21 5.90 -6.78
C PHE A 67 1.61 5.44 -8.12
N ALA A 68 0.70 4.47 -8.08
CA ALA A 68 0.02 4.00 -9.28
C ALA A 68 -0.85 5.10 -9.93
N ALA A 69 -1.52 5.93 -9.14
CA ALA A 69 -2.30 7.07 -9.64
C ALA A 69 -1.43 8.10 -10.35
N LEU A 70 -0.28 8.47 -9.75
CA LEU A 70 0.68 9.39 -10.36
C LEU A 70 1.23 8.86 -11.68
N THR A 71 1.45 7.55 -11.76
CA THR A 71 2.02 6.89 -12.95
C THR A 71 0.97 6.68 -14.05
N ALA A 72 -0.33 6.59 -13.72
CA ALA A 72 -1.40 6.20 -14.64
C ALA A 72 -1.51 7.11 -15.88
N SER A 73 -1.42 8.44 -15.69
CA SER A 73 -1.46 9.41 -16.80
C SER A 73 -0.32 9.20 -17.80
N ASP A 74 0.89 8.95 -17.31
CA ASP A 74 2.05 8.79 -18.18
C ASP A 74 2.04 7.47 -18.95
N LEU A 75 1.49 6.42 -18.33
CA LEU A 75 1.20 5.16 -19.01
C LEU A 75 0.15 5.33 -20.11
N ALA A 76 -0.93 6.10 -19.84
CA ALA A 76 -1.97 6.38 -20.82
C ALA A 76 -1.42 7.15 -22.04
N LYS A 77 -0.57 8.15 -21.80
CA LYS A 77 0.13 8.90 -22.87
C LYS A 77 1.05 8.00 -23.68
N ARG A 78 1.78 7.09 -23.03
CA ARG A 78 2.67 6.15 -23.71
C ARG A 78 1.89 5.21 -24.63
N LEU A 79 0.74 4.70 -24.18
CA LEU A 79 -0.15 3.85 -25.00
C LEU A 79 -0.78 4.60 -26.18
N HIS A 80 -1.05 5.90 -26.05
CA HIS A 80 -1.56 6.75 -27.15
C HIS A 80 -0.49 7.18 -28.16
N SER A 81 0.79 7.09 -27.79
CA SER A 81 1.86 7.54 -28.66
C SER A 81 1.95 6.60 -29.86
N ASN A 82 2.29 7.12 -31.05
CA ASN A 82 2.56 6.29 -32.24
C ASN A 82 3.89 5.53 -32.07
N ILE A 83 3.94 4.65 -31.07
CA ILE A 83 5.07 3.78 -30.73
C ILE A 83 4.90 2.42 -31.40
N SER A 84 5.97 1.62 -31.40
CA SER A 84 5.95 0.27 -31.95
C SER A 84 4.97 -0.63 -31.17
N THR A 85 4.38 -1.63 -31.85
CA THR A 85 3.50 -2.61 -31.20
C THR A 85 4.17 -3.28 -29.99
N ASP A 86 5.47 -3.57 -30.08
CA ASP A 86 6.25 -4.17 -29.01
C ASP A 86 6.33 -3.26 -27.77
N GLU A 87 6.50 -1.96 -27.96
CA GLU A 87 6.51 -0.99 -26.84
C GLU A 87 5.12 -0.83 -26.21
N ILE A 88 4.05 -0.90 -27.01
CA ILE A 88 2.67 -0.91 -26.52
C ILE A 88 2.47 -2.16 -25.65
N LEU A 89 2.89 -3.34 -26.14
CA LEU A 89 2.80 -4.59 -25.41
C LEU A 89 3.59 -4.54 -24.10
N GLN A 90 4.83 -4.04 -24.11
CA GLN A 90 5.63 -3.88 -22.89
C GLN A 90 4.96 -2.95 -21.87
N THR A 91 4.38 -1.84 -22.35
CA THR A 91 3.65 -0.89 -21.51
C THR A 91 2.39 -1.53 -20.93
N MET A 92 1.63 -2.26 -21.76
CA MET A 92 0.45 -3.01 -21.34
C MET A 92 0.80 -4.05 -20.28
N SER A 93 1.86 -4.84 -20.48
CA SER A 93 2.34 -5.81 -19.50
C SER A 93 2.82 -5.19 -18.20
N TYR A 94 3.38 -3.98 -18.25
CA TYR A 94 3.71 -3.25 -17.02
C TYR A 94 2.44 -2.84 -16.25
N ILE A 95 1.42 -2.33 -16.96
CA ILE A 95 0.12 -2.01 -16.36
C ILE A 95 -0.53 -3.27 -15.77
N HIS A 96 -0.53 -4.40 -16.50
CA HIS A 96 -1.01 -5.68 -16.01
C HIS A 96 -0.35 -6.05 -14.68
N LYS A 97 0.99 -6.01 -14.62
CA LYS A 97 1.76 -6.34 -13.41
C LYS A 97 1.35 -5.48 -12.22
N LEU A 98 1.17 -4.17 -12.42
CA LEU A 98 0.66 -3.27 -11.39
C LEU A 98 -0.76 -3.63 -10.97
N ALA A 99 -1.66 -3.90 -11.93
CA ALA A 99 -3.07 -4.23 -11.68
C ALA A 99 -3.31 -5.55 -10.91
N ARG A 100 -2.27 -6.37 -10.71
CA ARG A 100 -2.37 -7.54 -9.82
C ARG A 100 -2.52 -7.15 -8.35
N TYR A 101 -2.02 -5.98 -7.97
CA TYR A 101 -2.08 -5.47 -6.60
C TYR A 101 -3.33 -4.62 -6.39
N GLN A 102 -4.05 -4.87 -5.31
CA GLN A 102 -5.32 -4.20 -5.06
C GLN A 102 -5.17 -2.67 -4.91
N ALA A 103 -4.17 -2.20 -4.16
CA ALA A 103 -3.86 -0.77 -4.02
C ALA A 103 -3.60 -0.11 -5.37
N ALA A 104 -2.68 -0.69 -6.16
CA ALA A 104 -2.32 -0.17 -7.46
C ALA A 104 -3.52 -0.12 -8.42
N ARG A 105 -4.44 -1.10 -8.39
CA ARG A 105 -5.68 -1.02 -9.19
C ARG A 105 -6.48 0.24 -8.90
N TYR A 106 -6.66 0.59 -7.63
CA TYR A 106 -7.37 1.83 -7.24
C TYR A 106 -6.66 3.08 -7.76
N GLY A 107 -5.33 3.08 -7.76
CA GLY A 107 -4.55 4.16 -8.37
C GLY A 107 -4.70 4.22 -9.89
N LEU A 108 -4.56 3.10 -10.60
CA LEU A 108 -4.63 3.05 -12.06
C LEU A 108 -5.98 3.52 -12.61
N VAL A 109 -7.09 3.06 -12.02
CA VAL A 109 -8.46 3.42 -12.46
C VAL A 109 -8.86 4.85 -12.07
N SER A 110 -8.01 5.59 -11.36
CA SER A 110 -8.22 7.02 -11.12
C SER A 110 -7.98 7.88 -12.36
N CYS A 111 -7.38 7.31 -13.41
CA CYS A 111 -7.20 7.91 -14.73
C CYS A 111 -8.13 7.23 -15.75
N PRO A 112 -9.30 7.82 -16.07
CA PRO A 112 -10.23 7.26 -17.04
C PRO A 112 -9.60 7.05 -18.43
N GLU A 113 -8.72 7.95 -18.85
CA GLU A 113 -8.04 7.91 -20.14
C GLU A 113 -7.19 6.64 -20.29
N LEU A 114 -6.61 6.14 -19.19
CA LEU A 114 -5.88 4.88 -19.18
C LEU A 114 -6.82 3.70 -19.49
N VAL A 115 -8.00 3.67 -18.88
CA VAL A 115 -8.98 2.60 -19.11
C VAL A 115 -9.49 2.68 -20.55
N GLN A 116 -9.79 3.88 -21.03
CA GLN A 116 -10.27 4.12 -22.38
C GLN A 116 -9.27 3.66 -23.46
N VAL A 117 -7.98 4.00 -23.32
CA VAL A 117 -6.97 3.57 -24.31
C VAL A 117 -6.77 2.06 -24.31
N ILE A 118 -6.86 1.40 -23.15
CA ILE A 118 -6.78 -0.07 -23.06
C ILE A 118 -7.95 -0.71 -23.81
N ILE A 119 -9.16 -0.19 -23.62
CA ILE A 119 -10.37 -0.66 -24.33
C ILE A 119 -10.23 -0.43 -25.84
N GLN A 120 -9.75 0.75 -26.26
CA GLN A 120 -9.53 1.06 -27.66
C GLN A 120 -8.51 0.09 -28.29
N ILE A 121 -7.38 -0.15 -27.62
CA ILE A 121 -6.36 -1.11 -28.07
C ILE A 121 -6.98 -2.50 -28.22
N LEU A 122 -7.69 -2.97 -27.20
CA LEU A 122 -8.35 -4.28 -27.20
C LEU A 122 -9.34 -4.45 -28.37
N GLN A 123 -10.04 -3.38 -28.75
CA GLN A 123 -11.02 -3.40 -29.85
C GLN A 123 -10.42 -3.22 -31.25
N THR A 124 -9.22 -2.63 -31.37
CA THR A 124 -8.67 -2.20 -32.67
C THR A 124 -7.40 -2.93 -33.08
N THR A 125 -6.67 -3.52 -32.13
CA THR A 125 -5.45 -4.26 -32.42
C THR A 125 -5.74 -5.52 -33.24
N LYS A 126 -4.82 -5.85 -34.15
CA LYS A 126 -4.80 -7.11 -34.89
C LYS A 126 -3.76 -8.09 -34.34
N ASP A 127 -2.93 -7.62 -33.40
CA ASP A 127 -1.94 -8.43 -32.72
C ASP A 127 -2.61 -9.22 -31.59
N THR A 128 -2.56 -10.55 -31.67
CA THR A 128 -3.27 -11.44 -30.74
C THR A 128 -2.69 -11.42 -29.34
N GLU A 129 -1.38 -11.20 -29.20
CA GLU A 129 -0.71 -11.15 -27.91
C GLU A 129 -1.10 -9.87 -27.17
N LEU A 130 -1.03 -8.73 -27.85
CA LEU A 130 -1.48 -7.45 -27.34
C LEU A 130 -2.98 -7.44 -27.02
N GLN A 131 -3.80 -8.08 -27.85
CA GLN A 131 -5.24 -8.23 -27.59
C GLN A 131 -5.48 -9.00 -26.28
N SER A 132 -4.81 -10.15 -26.13
CA SER A 132 -4.91 -10.98 -24.92
C SER A 132 -4.44 -10.23 -23.68
N GLU A 133 -3.30 -9.54 -23.76
CA GLU A 133 -2.76 -8.81 -22.62
C GLU A 133 -3.64 -7.62 -22.23
N ALA A 134 -4.23 -6.92 -23.20
CA ALA A 134 -5.20 -5.86 -22.94
C ALA A 134 -6.46 -6.40 -22.25
N ALA A 135 -6.98 -7.56 -22.68
CA ALA A 135 -8.14 -8.20 -22.06
C ALA A 135 -7.86 -8.61 -20.60
N LEU A 136 -6.72 -9.26 -20.34
CA LEU A 136 -6.33 -9.65 -19.00
C LEU A 136 -6.08 -8.45 -18.08
N THR A 137 -5.48 -7.38 -18.62
CA THR A 137 -5.29 -6.13 -17.89
C THR A 137 -6.64 -5.53 -17.50
N LEU A 138 -7.58 -5.43 -18.45
CA LEU A 138 -8.91 -4.90 -18.21
C LEU A 138 -9.68 -5.75 -17.19
N GLN A 139 -9.57 -7.08 -17.25
CA GLN A 139 -10.14 -8.00 -16.26
C GLN A 139 -9.63 -7.73 -14.84
N LEU A 140 -8.37 -7.36 -14.67
CA LEU A 140 -7.85 -6.98 -13.36
C LEU A 140 -8.42 -5.64 -12.90
N LEU A 141 -8.50 -4.64 -13.77
CA LEU A 141 -9.01 -3.31 -13.43
C LEU A 141 -10.49 -3.34 -13.01
N THR A 142 -11.31 -4.17 -13.67
CA THR A 142 -12.75 -4.34 -13.34
C THR A 142 -13.00 -5.02 -12.00
N LYS A 143 -11.97 -5.57 -11.33
CA LYS A 143 -12.08 -6.02 -9.92
C LYS A 143 -12.27 -4.86 -8.94
N SER A 144 -12.07 -3.62 -9.38
CA SER A 144 -12.45 -2.41 -8.63
C SER A 144 -13.80 -1.89 -9.13
N LEU A 145 -14.63 -1.37 -8.22
CA LEU A 145 -15.93 -0.79 -8.61
C LEU A 145 -15.77 0.34 -9.63
N THR A 146 -14.78 1.22 -9.44
CA THR A 146 -14.49 2.32 -10.36
C THR A 146 -14.08 1.78 -11.73
N GLY A 147 -13.17 0.80 -11.79
CA GLY A 147 -12.78 0.17 -13.05
C GLY A 147 -13.96 -0.48 -13.77
N ALA A 148 -14.81 -1.21 -13.05
CA ALA A 148 -16.01 -1.80 -13.63
C ALA A 148 -16.97 -0.75 -14.21
N LYS A 149 -17.20 0.36 -13.49
CA LYS A 149 -18.04 1.46 -13.98
C LYS A 149 -17.47 2.09 -15.25
N LEU A 150 -16.20 2.46 -15.25
CA LEU A 150 -15.54 3.06 -16.41
C LEU A 150 -15.59 2.15 -17.64
N THR A 151 -15.34 0.85 -17.46
CA THR A 151 -15.46 -0.11 -18.57
C THR A 151 -16.89 -0.22 -19.10
N CYS A 152 -17.89 -0.24 -18.22
CA CYS A 152 -19.30 -0.27 -18.63
C CYS A 152 -19.73 1.01 -19.37
N GLU A 153 -19.23 2.18 -18.95
CA GLU A 153 -19.50 3.46 -19.60
C GLU A 153 -18.91 3.53 -21.01
N GLU A 154 -17.69 3.00 -21.21
CA GLU A 154 -17.00 3.01 -22.51
C GLU A 154 -17.47 1.93 -23.49
N ILE A 155 -17.75 0.70 -23.01
CA ILE A 155 -18.09 -0.44 -23.89
C ILE A 155 -19.61 -0.56 -24.11
N GLY A 156 -20.41 -0.13 -23.13
CA GLY A 156 -21.83 -0.49 -23.02
C GLY A 156 -22.01 -1.98 -22.64
N ILE A 157 -22.96 -2.28 -21.76
CA ILE A 157 -23.15 -3.62 -21.17
C ILE A 157 -23.25 -4.74 -22.23
N SER A 158 -23.80 -4.45 -23.42
CA SER A 158 -24.02 -5.45 -24.47
C SER A 158 -22.75 -6.05 -25.06
N LYS A 159 -21.65 -5.29 -25.14
CA LYS A 159 -20.45 -5.69 -25.91
C LYS A 159 -19.38 -6.35 -25.02
N VAL A 160 -19.54 -6.27 -23.69
CA VAL A 160 -18.73 -7.02 -22.70
C VAL A 160 -19.06 -8.51 -22.71
N VAL A 161 -20.29 -8.88 -23.08
CA VAL A 161 -20.74 -10.29 -23.14
C VAL A 161 -20.22 -11.02 -24.38
N ASP A 162 -19.90 -10.28 -25.44
CA ASP A 162 -19.45 -10.81 -26.73
C ASP A 162 -17.92 -10.97 -26.84
N MET A 163 -17.18 -10.53 -25.82
CA MET A 163 -15.70 -10.55 -25.75
C MET A 163 -15.20 -11.63 -24.79
#